data_AF-A0A944BKK1-F1
#
_entry.id   AF-A0A944BKK1-F1
#
_cell.length_a   1.000
_cell.length_b   1.000
_cell.length_c   1.000
_cell.angle_alpha   90.00
_cell.angle_beta   90.00
_cell.angle_gamma   90.00
#
_symmetry.space_group_name_H-M   'P 1'
#
loop_
_entity.id
_entity.type
_entity.pdbx_description
1 polymer ?
#
loop_
_entity_poly.entity_id
_entity_poly.type
_entity_poly.pdbx_seq_one_letter_code
_entity_poly.pdbx_strand_id
1 'polypeptide(L)'
;YMHFRPTLFGNLSDVAHSAGLKKEVDKNYDNPHRGGRTGKLSSLLRLFYYAIDYILGYWIKIKSITRITRLVIFDRYYTDIICDSRRSRIFLNTKFLYLFGRIFIPSLDYNILLTADTDVIMSRKQELSASDLELIKKNIYFLASKPGYFLVHNNASPDDAVVEILKSVFENQNKKNLKRLG
;
A
#
# COMPACT_ATOMS: atom_id res chain seq x y z
N TYR A 1 -15.32 -7.22 -2.93
CA TYR A 1 -14.12 -7.23 -2.09
C TYR A 1 -12.96 -7.73 -2.93
N MET A 2 -11.88 -6.97 -3.05
CA MET A 2 -10.72 -7.33 -3.86
C MET A 2 -9.51 -7.42 -2.92
N HIS A 3 -9.02 -8.63 -2.70
CA HIS A 3 -8.18 -8.95 -1.53
C HIS A 3 -6.72 -8.50 -1.64
N PHE A 4 -6.23 -8.17 -2.84
CA PHE A 4 -4.85 -7.70 -3.00
C PHE A 4 -4.64 -7.14 -4.41
N ARG A 5 -4.42 -5.83 -4.55
CA ARG A 5 -4.13 -5.16 -5.85
C ARG A 5 -5.18 -5.46 -6.94
N PRO A 6 -5.08 -4.88 -8.14
CA PRO A 6 -5.91 -5.31 -9.25
C PRO A 6 -5.60 -6.74 -9.78
N THR A 7 -4.57 -7.43 -9.25
CA THR A 7 -4.08 -8.76 -9.67
C THR A 7 -4.26 -8.99 -11.17
N LEU A 8 -3.69 -8.11 -12.00
CA LEU A 8 -3.65 -8.36 -13.44
C LEU A 8 -2.47 -9.28 -13.76
N PHE A 9 -1.36 -9.11 -13.04
CA PHE A 9 -0.20 -9.99 -13.08
C PHE A 9 0.10 -10.59 -11.69
N GLY A 10 0.56 -11.85 -11.67
CA GLY A 10 1.00 -12.53 -10.45
C GLY A 10 2.21 -11.85 -9.79
N ASN A 11 2.73 -12.37 -8.67
CA ASN A 11 3.95 -11.81 -8.10
C ASN A 11 5.07 -11.81 -9.15
N LEU A 12 5.93 -10.79 -9.14
CA LEU A 12 7.03 -10.70 -10.11
C LEU A 12 7.92 -11.96 -10.10
N SER A 13 8.03 -12.64 -8.95
CA SER A 13 8.73 -13.93 -8.86
C SER A 13 8.02 -15.04 -9.64
N ASP A 14 6.69 -15.07 -9.62
CA ASP A 14 5.86 -16.03 -10.36
C ASP A 14 5.86 -15.71 -11.86
N VAL A 15 5.85 -14.42 -12.23
CA VAL A 15 5.89 -13.98 -13.63
C VAL A 15 7.30 -14.13 -14.24
N ALA A 16 8.36 -13.90 -13.46
CA ALA A 16 9.73 -14.18 -13.89
C ALA A 16 10.01 -15.68 -14.04
N HIS A 17 9.32 -16.52 -13.25
CA HIS A 17 9.36 -17.98 -13.38
C HIS A 17 8.56 -18.44 -14.60
N SER A 18 7.35 -17.92 -14.81
CA SER A 18 6.53 -18.24 -16.00
C SER A 18 7.16 -17.73 -17.30
N ALA A 19 7.96 -16.65 -17.24
CA ALA A 19 8.73 -16.12 -18.37
C ALA A 19 10.12 -16.77 -18.52
N GLY A 20 10.48 -17.77 -17.71
CA GLY A 20 11.74 -18.52 -17.82
C GLY A 20 13.01 -17.79 -17.36
N LEU A 21 12.88 -16.61 -16.75
CA LEU A 21 14.00 -15.76 -16.31
C LEU A 21 14.53 -16.14 -14.91
N LYS A 22 13.85 -17.04 -14.19
CA LYS A 22 14.27 -17.50 -12.86
C LYS A 22 13.87 -18.95 -12.61
N LYS A 23 14.86 -19.82 -12.36
CA LYS A 23 14.67 -21.27 -12.16
C LYS A 23 14.03 -21.67 -10.82
N GLU A 24 14.09 -20.82 -9.80
CA GLU A 24 13.51 -21.11 -8.49
C GLU A 24 12.74 -19.91 -7.93
N VAL A 25 11.47 -20.14 -7.62
CA VAL A 25 10.64 -19.24 -6.83
C VAL A 25 10.80 -19.66 -5.38
N ASP A 26 11.49 -18.84 -4.60
CA ASP A 26 11.49 -18.94 -3.15
C ASP A 26 10.08 -18.59 -2.65
N LYS A 27 9.25 -19.60 -2.44
CA LYS A 27 7.87 -19.53 -1.94
C LYS A 27 7.80 -19.47 -0.42
N ASN A 28 8.89 -19.14 0.25
CA ASN A 28 8.91 -19.07 1.70
C ASN A 28 8.32 -17.73 2.17
N TYR A 29 6.98 -17.68 2.21
CA TYR A 29 6.20 -16.52 2.63
C TYR A 29 6.35 -16.19 4.13
N ASP A 30 6.89 -17.14 4.92
CA ASP A 30 7.05 -17.03 6.38
C ASP A 30 8.15 -16.05 6.81
N ASN A 31 8.87 -15.44 5.87
CA ASN A 31 9.83 -14.39 6.21
C ASN A 31 10.01 -13.39 5.06
N PRO A 32 9.17 -12.34 5.03
CA PRO A 32 9.12 -11.38 3.93
C PRO A 32 10.39 -10.53 3.76
N HIS A 33 11.31 -10.56 4.73
CA HIS A 33 12.52 -9.73 4.75
C HIS A 33 13.82 -10.47 4.40
N ARG A 34 13.77 -11.74 3.96
CA ARG A 34 14.97 -12.55 3.60
C ARG A 34 15.73 -12.06 2.37
N GLY A 35 15.13 -11.19 1.55
CA GLY A 35 15.73 -10.72 0.31
C GLY A 35 16.93 -9.80 0.53
N GLY A 36 18.10 -10.17 0.00
CA GLY A 36 19.29 -9.31 0.00
C GLY A 36 19.07 -7.97 -0.72
N ARG A 37 19.91 -6.97 -0.38
CA ARG A 37 19.88 -5.64 -1.00
C ARG A 37 19.95 -5.77 -2.52
N THR A 38 18.91 -5.30 -3.20
CA THR A 38 18.88 -5.31 -4.66
C THR A 38 19.37 -3.94 -5.16
N GLY A 39 20.12 -3.91 -6.27
CA GLY A 39 20.62 -2.66 -6.85
C GLY A 39 19.51 -1.64 -7.17
N LYS A 40 19.89 -0.37 -7.35
CA LYS A 40 18.95 0.72 -7.66
C LYS A 40 18.19 0.47 -8.97
N LEU A 41 18.87 -0.04 -9.99
CA LEU A 41 18.27 -0.33 -11.30
C LEU A 41 17.19 -1.42 -11.22
N SER A 42 17.48 -2.51 -10.52
CA SER A 42 16.52 -3.60 -10.32
C SER A 42 15.36 -3.19 -9.41
N SER A 43 15.59 -2.33 -8.41
CA SER A 43 14.51 -1.70 -7.64
C SER A 43 13.60 -0.83 -8.52
N LEU A 44 14.17 -0.09 -9.47
CA LEU A 44 13.42 0.75 -10.42
C LEU A 44 12.60 -0.11 -11.40
N LEU A 45 13.17 -1.18 -11.96
CA LEU A 45 12.43 -2.11 -12.82
C LEU A 45 11.25 -2.75 -12.08
N ARG A 46 11.43 -3.15 -10.81
CA ARG A 46 10.32 -3.65 -9.97
C ARG A 46 9.26 -2.58 -9.76
N LEU A 47 9.66 -1.33 -9.52
CA LEU A 47 8.73 -0.22 -9.35
C LEU A 47 7.88 -0.02 -10.60
N PHE A 48 8.49 0.03 -11.79
CA PHE A 48 7.78 0.15 -13.05
C PHE A 48 6.84 -1.01 -13.32
N TYR A 49 7.30 -2.25 -13.05
CA TYR A 49 6.47 -3.44 -13.19
C TYR A 49 5.19 -3.33 -12.32
N TYR A 50 5.34 -3.00 -11.04
CA TYR A 50 4.18 -2.79 -10.16
C TYR A 50 3.33 -1.61 -10.61
N ALA A 51 3.93 -0.53 -11.10
CA ALA A 51 3.20 0.65 -11.57
C ALA A 51 2.29 0.32 -12.75
N ILE A 52 2.80 -0.45 -13.73
CA ILE A 52 2.04 -0.88 -14.90
C ILE A 52 0.84 -1.73 -14.47
N ASP A 53 1.02 -2.67 -13.54
CA ASP A 53 -0.08 -3.48 -13.00
C ASP A 53 -1.16 -2.62 -12.33
N TYR A 54 -0.77 -1.63 -11.52
CA TYR A 54 -1.72 -0.69 -10.90
C TYR A 54 -2.47 0.16 -11.93
N ILE A 55 -1.77 0.68 -12.95
CA ILE A 55 -2.38 1.53 -13.98
C ILE A 55 -3.36 0.72 -14.83
N LEU A 56 -2.90 -0.39 -15.42
CA LEU A 56 -3.72 -1.23 -16.29
C LEU A 56 -4.88 -1.85 -15.53
N GLY A 57 -4.62 -2.37 -14.33
CA GLY A 57 -5.63 -2.93 -13.47
C GLY A 57 -6.72 -1.93 -13.07
N TYR A 58 -6.35 -0.68 -12.80
CA TYR A 58 -7.31 0.38 -12.53
C TYR A 58 -8.16 0.75 -13.75
N TRP A 59 -7.54 0.91 -14.90
CA TRP A 59 -8.26 1.30 -16.12
C TRP A 59 -9.23 0.21 -16.61
N ILE A 60 -8.84 -1.06 -16.49
CA ILE A 60 -9.64 -2.19 -16.97
C ILE A 60 -10.76 -2.53 -15.96
N LYS A 61 -10.41 -2.71 -14.68
CA LYS A 61 -11.36 -3.24 -13.68
C LYS A 61 -12.06 -2.13 -12.90
N ILE A 62 -11.32 -1.12 -12.44
CA ILE A 62 -11.85 -0.13 -11.48
C ILE A 62 -12.69 0.92 -12.19
N LYS A 63 -12.22 1.47 -13.32
CA LYS A 63 -12.94 2.52 -14.06
C LYS A 63 -14.35 2.08 -14.51
N SER A 64 -14.54 0.80 -14.82
CA SER A 64 -15.84 0.23 -15.18
C SER A 64 -16.77 0.13 -13.95
N ILE A 65 -16.25 -0.28 -12.80
CA ILE A 65 -17.02 -0.48 -11.55
C ILE A 65 -17.38 0.85 -10.87
N THR A 66 -16.46 1.81 -10.83
CA THR A 66 -16.68 3.14 -10.21
C THR A 66 -17.75 3.94 -10.93
N ARG A 67 -18.03 3.63 -12.21
CA ARG A 67 -19.09 4.27 -13.00
C ARG A 67 -20.51 3.96 -12.48
N ILE A 68 -20.66 2.92 -11.64
CA ILE A 68 -21.95 2.41 -11.14
C ILE A 68 -22.07 2.61 -9.61
N THR A 69 -21.50 3.70 -9.07
CA THR A 69 -21.60 4.11 -7.64
C THR A 69 -21.20 3.04 -6.60
N ARG A 70 -20.39 2.04 -6.98
CA ARG A 70 -19.93 0.99 -6.05
C ARG A 70 -18.69 1.41 -5.27
N LEU A 71 -18.69 1.12 -3.97
CA LEU A 71 -17.53 1.26 -3.09
C LEU A 71 -16.50 0.16 -3.39
N VAL A 72 -15.25 0.54 -3.61
CA VAL A 72 -14.13 -0.40 -3.76
C VAL A 72 -13.14 -0.16 -2.63
N ILE A 73 -12.96 -1.19 -1.79
CA ILE A 73 -12.01 -1.17 -0.68
C ILE A 73 -10.81 -2.03 -1.07
N PHE A 74 -9.61 -1.48 -0.88
CA PHE A 74 -8.35 -2.19 -1.07
C PHE A 74 -7.72 -2.47 0.30
N ASP A 75 -7.47 -3.75 0.59
CA ASP A 75 -6.55 -4.14 1.65
C ASP A 75 -5.13 -4.03 1.09
N ARG A 76 -4.47 -2.90 1.37
CA ARG A 76 -3.15 -2.47 0.87
C ARG A 76 -3.11 -2.05 -0.60
N TYR A 77 -2.69 -0.80 -0.82
CA TYR A 77 -2.50 -0.21 -2.14
C TYR A 77 -1.02 0.13 -2.36
N TYR A 78 -0.72 1.06 -3.27
CA TYR A 78 0.65 1.54 -3.51
C TYR A 78 1.32 2.15 -2.26
N THR A 79 0.52 2.61 -1.30
CA THR A 79 0.99 3.15 -0.01
C THR A 79 1.83 2.15 0.78
N ASP A 80 1.54 0.84 0.66
CA ASP A 80 2.32 -0.24 1.28
C ASP A 80 3.77 -0.28 0.75
N ILE A 81 3.99 0.00 -0.54
CA ILE A 81 5.32 0.07 -1.15
C ILE A 81 6.12 1.26 -0.59
N ILE A 82 5.45 2.37 -0.26
CA ILE A 82 6.08 3.55 0.32
C ILE A 82 6.42 3.30 1.79
N CYS A 83 5.52 2.66 2.54
CA CYS A 83 5.71 2.36 3.96
C CYS A 83 6.75 1.25 4.20
N ASP A 84 6.62 0.13 3.48
CA ASP A 84 7.44 -1.07 3.61
C ASP A 84 8.08 -1.46 2.26
N SER A 85 9.06 -0.63 1.88
CA SER A 85 9.81 -0.80 0.64
C SER A 85 10.75 -2.03 0.69
N ARG A 86 11.17 -2.45 1.89
CA ARG A 86 12.05 -3.60 2.12
C ARG A 86 11.35 -4.92 1.80
N ARG A 87 10.11 -5.11 2.23
CA ARG A 87 9.30 -6.29 1.88
C ARG A 87 9.14 -6.47 0.37
N SER A 88 9.04 -5.37 -0.37
CA SER A 88 8.96 -5.39 -1.84
C SER A 88 10.32 -5.43 -2.55
N ARG A 89 11.43 -5.46 -1.80
CA ARG A 89 12.82 -5.37 -2.30
C ARG A 89 13.06 -4.14 -3.19
N ILE A 90 12.46 -3.01 -2.83
CA ILE A 90 12.60 -1.72 -3.52
C ILE A 90 13.39 -0.79 -2.59
N PHE A 91 14.70 -0.66 -2.84
CA PHE A 91 15.58 0.17 -2.01
C PHE A 91 15.70 1.59 -2.59
N LEU A 92 14.56 2.28 -2.71
CA LEU A 92 14.46 3.64 -3.23
C LEU A 92 14.05 4.63 -2.12
N ASN A 93 14.36 5.91 -2.32
CA ASN A 93 14.00 6.97 -1.37
C ASN A 93 12.47 7.11 -1.27
N THR A 94 11.93 7.15 -0.05
CA THR A 94 10.49 7.34 0.24
C THR A 94 9.91 8.56 -0.48
N LYS A 95 10.66 9.66 -0.60
CA LYS A 95 10.22 10.85 -1.34
C LYS A 95 10.04 10.58 -2.85
N PHE A 96 10.94 9.80 -3.44
CA PHE A 96 10.85 9.41 -4.85
C PHE A 96 9.65 8.49 -5.08
N LEU A 97 9.47 7.49 -4.21
CA LEU A 97 8.31 6.58 -4.27
C LEU A 97 6.99 7.34 -4.14
N TYR A 98 6.90 8.30 -3.21
CA TYR A 98 5.73 9.16 -3.09
C TYR A 98 5.47 9.98 -4.35
N LEU A 99 6.49 10.64 -4.91
CA LEU A 99 6.33 11.46 -6.11
C LEU A 99 5.94 10.62 -7.32
N PHE A 100 6.61 9.48 -7.52
CA PHE A 100 6.28 8.53 -8.58
C PHE A 100 4.85 8.03 -8.45
N GLY A 101 4.46 7.61 -7.23
CA GLY A 101 3.10 7.18 -6.92
C GLY A 101 2.06 8.25 -7.26
N ARG A 102 2.32 9.49 -6.84
CA ARG A 102 1.41 10.62 -7.10
C ARG A 102 1.23 10.92 -8.59
N ILE A 103 2.24 10.71 -9.42
CA ILE A 103 2.20 11.03 -10.86
C ILE A 103 1.56 9.88 -11.66
N PHE A 104 1.96 8.65 -11.37
CA PHE A 104 1.65 7.51 -12.24
C PHE A 104 0.53 6.62 -11.70
N ILE A 105 0.35 6.56 -10.39
CA ILE A 105 -0.60 5.63 -9.77
C ILE A 105 -1.93 6.34 -9.55
N PRO A 106 -3.06 5.75 -9.97
CA PRO A 106 -4.38 6.30 -9.70
C PRO A 106 -4.59 6.55 -8.20
N SER A 107 -4.90 7.80 -7.84
CA SER A 107 -5.12 8.19 -6.45
C SER A 107 -6.42 7.61 -5.90
N LEU A 108 -6.39 7.10 -4.67
CA LEU A 108 -7.61 6.73 -3.94
C LEU A 108 -8.30 7.99 -3.38
N ASP A 109 -9.63 7.93 -3.28
CA ASP A 109 -10.43 8.97 -2.63
C ASP A 109 -10.11 9.11 -1.13
N TYR A 110 -9.78 7.99 -0.48
CA TYR A 110 -9.48 7.88 0.94
C TYR A 110 -8.28 6.94 1.13
N ASN A 111 -7.20 7.46 1.72
CA ASN A 111 -6.06 6.63 2.13
C ASN A 111 -6.04 6.58 3.65
N ILE A 112 -6.27 5.41 4.22
CA ILE A 112 -6.27 5.19 5.66
C ILE A 112 -4.96 4.51 6.04
N LEU A 113 -4.23 5.12 6.96
CA LEU A 113 -2.99 4.63 7.53
C LEU A 113 -3.27 4.17 8.96
N LEU A 114 -3.04 2.90 9.23
CA LEU A 114 -3.20 2.33 10.56
C LEU A 114 -1.82 2.26 11.24
N THR A 115 -1.71 2.79 12.45
CA THR A 115 -0.51 2.67 13.28
C THR A 115 -0.86 2.29 14.71
N ALA A 116 0.09 1.75 15.46
CA ALA A 116 -0.05 1.45 16.87
C ALA A 116 1.30 1.64 17.59
N ASP A 117 1.29 1.61 18.91
CA ASP A 117 2.50 1.72 19.73
C ASP A 117 3.48 0.57 19.45
N THR A 118 4.78 0.85 19.59
CA THR A 118 5.84 -0.08 19.17
C THR A 118 5.72 -1.38 19.94
N ASP A 119 5.43 -1.28 21.24
CA ASP A 119 5.29 -2.41 22.16
C ASP A 119 4.05 -3.26 21.83
N VAL A 120 2.96 -2.62 21.40
CA VAL A 120 1.74 -3.29 20.94
C VAL A 120 1.97 -4.02 19.61
N ILE A 121 2.76 -3.45 18.70
CA ILE A 121 3.08 -4.10 17.42
C ILE A 121 4.03 -5.27 17.63
N MET A 122 5.08 -5.10 18.45
CA MET A 122 6.06 -6.15 18.74
C MET A 122 5.44 -7.34 19.46
N SER A 123 4.52 -7.09 20.40
CA SER A 123 3.78 -8.17 21.08
C SER A 123 2.86 -8.96 20.15
N ARG A 124 2.34 -8.33 19.08
CA ARG A 124 1.46 -8.96 18.09
C ARG A 124 2.21 -9.60 16.90
N LYS A 125 3.41 -9.12 16.56
CA LYS A 125 4.23 -9.59 15.43
C LYS A 125 5.72 -9.64 15.79
N GLN A 126 6.19 -10.81 16.19
CA GLN A 126 7.60 -11.07 16.55
C GLN A 126 8.57 -11.16 15.35
N GLU A 127 8.11 -11.03 14.10
CA GLU A 127 8.92 -11.23 12.90
C GLU A 127 9.73 -9.99 12.44
N LEU A 128 9.54 -8.83 13.08
CA LEU A 128 10.12 -7.56 12.65
C LEU A 128 11.24 -7.11 13.60
N SER A 129 12.37 -6.66 13.03
CA SER A 129 13.41 -5.99 13.81
C SER A 129 12.92 -4.63 14.31
N ALA A 130 13.40 -4.18 15.47
CA ALA A 130 13.07 -2.85 15.99
C ALA A 130 13.38 -1.73 14.99
N SER A 131 14.53 -1.84 14.30
CA SER A 131 14.94 -0.88 13.27
C SER A 131 14.01 -0.83 12.06
N ASP A 132 13.40 -1.95 11.67
CA ASP A 132 12.44 -2.00 10.57
C ASP A 132 11.13 -1.36 10.96
N LEU A 133 10.68 -1.61 12.18
CA LEU A 133 9.45 -1.03 12.70
C LEU A 133 9.55 0.50 12.80
N GLU A 134 10.69 1.02 13.28
CA GLU A 134 10.95 2.47 13.31
C GLU A 134 10.96 3.09 11.92
N LEU A 135 11.56 2.42 10.93
CA LEU A 135 11.58 2.89 9.55
C LEU A 135 10.16 2.94 8.94
N ILE A 136 9.37 1.89 9.16
CA ILE A 136 7.97 1.83 8.71
C ILE A 136 7.16 2.94 9.37
N LYS A 137 7.28 3.13 10.70
CA LYS A 137 6.61 4.21 11.41
C LYS A 137 6.98 5.58 10.85
N LYS A 138 8.28 5.82 10.62
CA LYS A 138 8.76 7.07 10.00
C LYS A 138 8.12 7.31 8.63
N ASN A 139 8.00 6.28 7.80
CA ASN A 139 7.36 6.39 6.48
C ASN A 139 5.85 6.63 6.60
N ILE A 140 5.17 5.99 7.56
CA ILE A 140 3.75 6.23 7.85
C ILE A 140 3.51 7.68 8.25
N TYR A 141 4.30 8.22 9.19
CA TYR A 141 4.18 9.62 9.61
C TYR A 141 4.51 10.60 8.47
N PHE A 142 5.48 10.25 7.61
CA PHE A 142 5.75 11.02 6.40
C PHE A 142 4.55 11.09 5.45
N LEU A 143 3.81 9.98 5.28
CA LEU A 143 2.59 9.95 4.47
C LEU A 143 1.43 10.68 5.15
N ALA A 144 1.27 10.52 6.47
CA ALA A 144 0.26 11.22 7.25
C ALA A 144 0.39 12.75 7.16
N SER A 145 1.61 13.25 6.93
CA SER A 145 1.85 14.68 6.69
C SER A 145 1.41 15.16 5.29
N LYS A 146 0.88 14.29 4.43
CA LYS A 146 0.49 14.61 3.04
C LYS A 146 -1.03 14.69 2.92
N PRO A 147 -1.55 15.52 2.00
CA PRO A 147 -2.99 15.62 1.79
C PRO A 147 -3.57 14.29 1.28
N GLY A 148 -4.76 13.94 1.75
CA GLY A 148 -5.48 12.73 1.33
C GLY A 148 -5.13 11.45 2.10
N TYR A 149 -4.31 11.57 3.15
CA TYR A 149 -3.97 10.48 4.08
C TYR A 149 -4.56 10.75 5.46
N PHE A 150 -5.17 9.72 6.05
CA PHE A 150 -5.77 9.75 7.38
C PHE A 150 -5.05 8.75 8.27
N LEU A 151 -4.40 9.23 9.32
CA LEU A 151 -3.73 8.38 10.29
C LEU A 151 -4.71 8.01 11.40
N VAL A 152 -4.81 6.72 11.71
CA VAL A 152 -5.66 6.16 12.76
C VAL A 152 -4.76 5.38 13.72
N HIS A 153 -4.85 5.73 15.00
CA HIS A 153 -4.05 5.13 16.06
C HIS A 153 -4.82 3.97 16.71
N ASN A 154 -4.49 2.75 16.34
CA ASN A 154 -5.12 1.54 16.86
C ASN A 154 -4.40 1.02 18.12
N ASN A 155 -4.41 1.84 19.17
CA ASN A 155 -3.88 1.47 20.48
C ASN A 155 -4.94 0.79 21.38
N ALA A 156 -6.22 0.84 20.98
CA ALA A 156 -7.37 0.34 21.72
C ALA A 156 -8.01 -0.91 21.04
N SER A 157 -9.33 -1.05 21.11
CA SER A 157 -10.07 -2.12 20.44
C SER A 157 -10.11 -1.90 18.92
N PRO A 158 -10.10 -2.98 18.09
CA PRO A 158 -10.37 -2.87 16.67
C PRO A 158 -11.66 -2.09 16.33
N ASP A 159 -12.68 -2.19 17.18
CA ASP A 159 -13.97 -1.52 16.97
C ASP A 159 -13.84 0.01 17.00
N ASP A 160 -13.01 0.54 17.90
CA ASP A 160 -12.79 1.99 18.03
C ASP A 160 -12.14 2.55 16.74
N ALA A 161 -11.17 1.81 16.20
CA ALA A 161 -10.51 2.17 14.95
C ALA A 161 -11.49 2.16 13.77
N VAL A 162 -12.43 1.20 13.73
CA VAL A 162 -13.46 1.15 12.68
C VAL A 162 -14.39 2.37 12.76
N VAL A 163 -14.82 2.74 13.96
CA VAL A 163 -15.68 3.92 14.16
C VAL A 163 -14.98 5.20 13.71
N GLU A 164 -13.71 5.37 14.07
CA GLU A 164 -12.91 6.54 13.66
C GLU A 164 -12.76 6.63 12.13
N ILE A 165 -12.47 5.49 11.48
CA ILE A 165 -12.37 5.41 10.02
C ILE A 165 -13.69 5.79 9.36
N LEU A 166 -14.80 5.18 9.79
CA LEU A 166 -16.11 5.42 9.20
C LEU A 166 -16.51 6.89 9.34
N LYS A 167 -16.30 7.48 10.52
CA LYS A 167 -16.59 8.89 10.76
C LYS A 167 -15.81 9.79 9.78
N SER A 168 -14.52 9.56 9.63
CA SER A 168 -13.67 10.33 8.69
C SER A 168 -14.13 10.19 7.23
N VAL A 169 -14.49 8.97 6.80
CA VAL A 169 -15.00 8.72 5.45
C VAL A 169 -16.33 9.45 5.21
N PHE A 170 -17.29 9.31 6.13
CA PHE A 170 -18.61 9.94 6.00
C PHE A 170 -18.53 11.47 5.99
N GLU A 171 -17.75 12.08 6.89
CA GLU A 171 -17.60 13.54 6.94
C GLU A 171 -17.02 14.10 5.63
N ASN A 172 -16.00 13.43 5.08
CA ASN A 172 -15.41 13.86 3.83
C ASN A 172 -16.32 13.60 2.62
N GLN A 173 -17.06 12.49 2.62
CA GLN A 173 -18.04 12.23 1.55
C GLN A 173 -19.17 13.26 1.57
N ASN A 174 -19.64 13.65 2.76
CA ASN A 174 -20.63 14.70 2.93
C ASN A 174 -20.11 16.04 2.37
N LYS A 175 -18.88 16.44 2.72
CA LYS A 175 -18.23 17.64 2.16
C LYS A 175 -18.13 17.61 0.63
N LYS A 176 -17.80 16.45 0.04
CA LYS A 176 -17.76 16.28 -1.42
C LYS A 176 -19.16 16.42 -2.05
N ASN A 177 -20.18 15.85 -1.42
CA ASN A 177 -21.55 15.93 -1.92
C ASN A 177 -22.11 17.36 -1.85
N LEU A 178 -21.87 18.08 -0.74
CA LEU A 178 -22.28 19.48 -0.60
C LEU A 178 -21.67 20.37 -1.69
N LYS A 179 -20.38 20.16 -2.03
CA LYS A 179 -19.71 20.87 -3.14
C LYS A 179 -20.23 20.53 -4.54
N ARG A 180 -20.99 19.44 -4.70
CA ARG A 180 -21.63 19.07 -5.98
C ARG A 180 -23.05 19.63 -6.10
N LEU A 181 -23.64 20.04 -4.98
CA LEU A 181 -25.01 20.57 -4.90
C LEU A 181 -25.05 22.10 -4.99
N GLY A 182 -23.97 22.79 -4.62
CA GLY A 182 -23.79 24.23 -4.84
C GLY A 182 -22.94 24.48 -6.08
#